data_AF-A0A8C0U8K5-F1
#
_entry.id   AF-A0A8C0U8K5-F1
#
_cell.length_a   1.000
_cell.length_b   1.000
_cell.length_c   1.000
_cell.angle_alpha   90.00
_cell.angle_beta   90.00
_cell.angle_gamma   90.00
#
_symmetry.space_group_name_H-M   'P 1'
#
loop_
_entity.id
_entity.type
_entity.pdbx_description
1 polymer ?
#
loop_
_entity_poly.entity_id
_entity_poly.type
_entity_poly.pdbx_seq_one_letter_code
_entity_poly.pdbx_strand_id
1 'polypeptide(L)'
;VKLTIDHTPERKEEKERIKKSGGFISWNSLGQPHVNGRLAMTRSIGDLDLKNSGVIAQPETKRVQLHHADDSFLVLTTDGINFIVNSQEICDFISQCHDPAEAAHVVTEQVIHSPVLQPFPYPVSHHILARHHIN
;
A
#
# COMPACT_ATOMS: atom_id res chain seq x y z
N VAL A 1 12.08 1.65 -7.40
CA VAL A 1 10.95 2.18 -8.22
C VAL A 1 9.62 1.70 -7.65
N LYS A 2 8.68 2.62 -7.40
CA LYS A 2 7.32 2.26 -6.96
C LYS A 2 6.46 1.82 -8.15
N LEU A 3 5.79 0.67 -8.02
CA LEU A 3 4.95 0.10 -9.08
C LEU A 3 3.44 0.30 -8.84
N THR A 4 3.02 0.58 -7.62
CA THR A 4 1.63 0.91 -7.28
C THR A 4 1.50 2.34 -6.76
N ILE A 5 0.29 2.89 -6.77
CA ILE A 5 -0.06 4.15 -6.11
C ILE A 5 -1.26 3.86 -5.23
N ASP A 6 -1.17 4.26 -3.97
CA ASP A 6 -2.15 3.93 -2.95
C ASP A 6 -3.50 4.57 -3.29
N HIS A 7 -4.58 3.80 -3.17
CA HIS A 7 -5.94 4.27 -3.43
C HIS A 7 -6.55 4.88 -2.16
N THR A 8 -5.97 6.00 -1.70
CA THR A 8 -6.41 6.67 -0.46
C THR A 8 -7.50 7.72 -0.72
N PRO A 9 -8.33 8.05 0.30
CA PRO A 9 -9.29 9.16 0.23
C PRO A 9 -8.70 10.55 -0.06
N GLU A 10 -7.38 10.71 0.05
CA GLU A 10 -6.69 11.97 -0.22
C GLU A 10 -6.33 12.13 -1.70
N ARG A 11 -6.20 11.02 -2.44
CA ARG A 11 -5.92 11.06 -3.88
C ARG A 11 -7.11 11.70 -4.60
N LYS A 12 -6.83 12.80 -5.33
CA LYS A 12 -7.86 13.67 -5.94
C LYS A 12 -8.89 12.89 -6.75
N GLU A 13 -8.45 12.06 -7.68
CA GLU A 13 -9.31 11.24 -8.54
C GLU A 13 -10.20 10.28 -7.75
N GLU A 14 -9.65 9.65 -6.70
CA GLU A 14 -10.39 8.74 -5.84
C GLU A 14 -11.45 9.50 -5.04
N LYS A 15 -11.07 10.63 -4.42
CA LYS A 15 -11.96 11.51 -3.67
C LYS A 15 -13.12 12.03 -4.51
N GLU A 16 -12.86 12.42 -5.75
CA GLU A 16 -13.87 12.87 -6.70
C GLU A 16 -14.85 11.75 -7.05
N ARG A 17 -14.35 10.53 -7.30
CA ARG A 17 -15.21 9.36 -7.56
C ARG A 17 -16.12 9.05 -6.37
N ILE A 18 -15.60 9.04 -5.15
CA ILE A 18 -16.39 8.79 -3.94
C ILE A 18 -17.54 9.82 -3.83
N LYS A 19 -17.22 11.11 -3.95
CA LYS A 19 -18.22 12.18 -3.88
C LYS A 19 -19.27 12.08 -5.00
N LYS A 20 -18.85 11.81 -6.24
CA LYS A 20 -19.75 11.66 -7.39
C LYS A 20 -20.70 10.48 -7.23
N SER A 21 -20.29 9.46 -6.49
CA SER A 21 -21.09 8.25 -6.22
C SER A 21 -21.95 8.39 -4.95
N GLY A 22 -22.05 9.57 -4.35
CA GLY A 22 -22.85 9.81 -3.14
C GLY A 22 -22.18 9.38 -1.84
N GLY A 23 -20.92 8.94 -1.86
CA GLY A 23 -20.12 8.73 -0.66
C GLY A 23 -19.51 10.04 -0.13
N PHE A 24 -18.96 10.00 1.08
CA PHE A 24 -18.29 11.14 1.70
C PHE A 24 -16.98 10.72 2.38
N ILE A 25 -16.09 11.69 2.61
CA ILE A 25 -14.86 11.49 3.37
C ILE A 25 -15.03 12.12 4.75
N SER A 26 -14.89 11.31 5.80
CA SER A 26 -14.87 11.75 7.19
C SER A 26 -13.47 11.60 7.77
N TRP A 27 -13.10 12.47 8.70
CA TRP A 27 -11.79 12.47 9.34
C TRP A 27 -11.95 12.04 10.79
N ASN A 28 -11.21 11.02 11.21
CA ASN A 28 -11.22 10.59 12.62
C ASN A 28 -10.42 11.56 13.50
N SER A 29 -10.43 11.34 14.82
CA SER A 29 -9.69 12.17 15.79
C SER A 29 -8.17 12.17 15.61
N LEU A 30 -7.63 11.22 14.84
CA LEU A 30 -6.21 11.14 14.49
C LEU A 30 -5.88 11.83 13.16
N GLY A 31 -6.86 12.50 12.54
CA GLY A 31 -6.68 13.16 11.25
C GLY A 31 -6.54 12.18 10.09
N GLN A 32 -7.08 10.96 10.20
CA GLN A 32 -7.04 9.97 9.13
C GLN A 32 -8.37 9.98 8.36
N PRO A 33 -8.34 10.09 7.02
CA PRO A 33 -9.54 10.17 6.21
C PRO A 33 -10.12 8.78 5.91
N HIS A 34 -11.44 8.66 5.99
CA HIS A 34 -12.19 7.42 5.81
C HIS A 34 -13.42 7.64 4.92
N VAL A 35 -13.64 6.74 3.96
CA VAL A 35 -14.87 6.67 3.17
C VAL A 35 -16.02 6.29 4.08
N ASN A 36 -17.06 7.13 4.09
CA ASN A 36 -18.25 7.03 4.92
C ASN A 36 -17.93 6.81 6.42
N GLY A 37 -16.78 7.31 6.88
CA GLY A 37 -16.31 7.13 8.26
C GLY A 37 -15.86 5.71 8.63
N ARG A 38 -15.76 4.80 7.65
CA ARG A 38 -15.48 3.37 7.89
C ARG A 38 -14.18 2.89 7.24
N LEU A 39 -13.93 3.24 5.98
CA LEU A 39 -12.89 2.59 5.16
C LEU A 39 -11.73 3.54 4.84
N ALA A 40 -10.50 3.20 5.23
CA ALA A 40 -9.30 4.02 5.00
C ALA A 40 -8.78 4.00 3.55
N MET A 41 -9.40 3.19 2.67
CA MET A 41 -9.07 3.07 1.25
C MET A 41 -10.31 3.28 0.37
N THR A 42 -10.10 3.48 -0.92
CA THR A 42 -11.15 3.84 -1.89
C THR A 42 -11.35 2.78 -2.97
N ARG A 43 -10.57 1.69 -2.93
CA ARG A 43 -10.74 0.49 -3.76
C ARG A 43 -10.53 -0.74 -2.91
N SER A 44 -11.37 -1.75 -3.11
CA SER A 44 -11.28 -3.01 -2.39
C SER A 44 -12.09 -4.11 -3.08
N ILE A 45 -11.67 -5.36 -2.87
CA ILE A 45 -12.53 -6.53 -3.08
C ILE A 45 -13.29 -6.74 -1.76
N GLY A 46 -14.61 -6.95 -1.82
CA GLY A 46 -15.46 -6.98 -0.61
C GLY A 46 -16.21 -5.67 -0.38
N ASP A 47 -16.35 -5.20 0.86
CA ASP A 47 -17.01 -3.94 1.26
C ASP A 47 -18.30 -3.63 0.47
N LEU A 48 -19.20 -4.61 0.42
CA LEU A 48 -20.38 -4.60 -0.46
C LEU A 48 -21.26 -3.36 -0.24
N ASP A 49 -21.41 -2.93 1.01
CA ASP A 49 -22.21 -1.77 1.39
C ASP A 49 -21.60 -0.43 0.93
N LEU A 50 -20.30 -0.40 0.62
CA LEU A 50 -19.62 0.80 0.13
C LEU A 50 -19.45 0.84 -1.39
N LYS A 51 -19.83 -0.25 -2.10
CA LYS A 51 -19.71 -0.31 -3.57
C LYS A 51 -20.53 0.76 -4.27
N ASN A 52 -21.74 1.03 -3.77
CA ASN A 52 -22.59 2.10 -4.29
C ASN A 52 -22.09 3.50 -3.92
N SER A 53 -21.17 3.63 -2.95
CA SER A 53 -20.54 4.90 -2.54
C SER A 53 -19.21 5.18 -3.27
N GLY A 54 -18.91 4.43 -4.34
CA GLY A 54 -17.73 4.66 -5.18
C GLY A 54 -16.48 3.89 -4.79
N VAL A 55 -16.55 2.98 -3.79
CA VAL A 55 -15.47 2.02 -3.53
C VAL A 55 -15.54 0.95 -4.63
N ILE A 56 -14.52 0.85 -5.48
CA ILE A 56 -14.54 -0.07 -6.64
C ILE A 56 -13.56 -1.22 -6.47
N ALA A 57 -13.81 -2.35 -7.13
CA ALA A 57 -12.88 -3.48 -7.17
C ALA A 57 -11.93 -3.43 -8.39
N GLN A 58 -12.11 -2.46 -9.29
CA GLN A 58 -11.29 -2.32 -10.49
C GLN A 58 -9.86 -1.85 -10.14
N PRO A 59 -8.82 -2.65 -10.44
CA PRO A 59 -7.45 -2.29 -10.13
C PRO A 59 -6.89 -1.25 -11.10
N GLU A 60 -5.81 -0.59 -10.68
CA GLU A 60 -4.87 0.07 -11.59
C GLU A 60 -3.76 -0.92 -11.98
N THR A 61 -3.41 -0.96 -13.25
CA THR A 61 -2.40 -1.87 -13.79
C THR A 61 -1.17 -1.10 -14.25
N LYS A 62 0.02 -1.58 -13.90
CA LYS A 62 1.30 -1.08 -14.41
C LYS A 62 2.05 -2.21 -15.09
N ARG A 63 2.61 -1.94 -16.27
CA ARG A 63 3.46 -2.87 -17.02
C ARG A 63 4.86 -2.29 -17.11
N VAL A 64 5.88 -3.12 -16.87
CA VAL A 64 7.29 -2.76 -16.95
C VAL A 64 8.02 -3.87 -17.72
N GLN A 65 8.99 -3.49 -18.53
CA GLN A 65 9.90 -4.44 -19.18
C GLN A 65 11.05 -4.73 -18.23
N LEU A 66 11.35 -6.01 -18.01
CA LEU A 66 12.46 -6.41 -17.15
C LEU A 66 13.78 -6.35 -17.92
N HIS A 67 14.81 -5.81 -17.26
CA HIS A 67 16.18 -5.75 -17.72
C HIS A 67 17.06 -6.52 -16.74
N HIS A 68 17.37 -7.78 -17.04
CA HIS A 68 18.11 -8.67 -16.12
C HIS A 68 19.49 -8.17 -15.66
N ALA A 69 20.11 -7.25 -16.41
CA ALA A 69 21.38 -6.63 -16.02
C ALA A 69 21.21 -5.60 -14.89
N ASP A 70 20.04 -4.99 -14.78
CA ASP A 70 19.78 -3.85 -13.91
C ASP A 70 18.71 -4.17 -12.86
N ASP A 71 17.67 -4.94 -13.17
CA ASP A 71 16.61 -5.25 -12.22
C ASP A 71 17.01 -6.38 -11.26
N SER A 72 16.97 -6.11 -9.95
CA SER A 72 17.45 -7.06 -8.93
C SER A 72 16.34 -7.87 -8.29
N PHE A 73 15.23 -7.21 -7.92
CA PHE A 73 14.13 -7.87 -7.23
C PHE A 73 12.80 -7.11 -7.36
N LEU A 74 11.72 -7.86 -7.16
CA LEU A 74 10.35 -7.38 -6.98
C LEU A 74 9.91 -7.72 -5.55
N VAL A 75 9.44 -6.73 -4.80
CA VAL A 75 8.91 -6.94 -3.45
C VAL A 75 7.46 -6.46 -3.37
N LEU A 76 6.64 -7.26 -2.68
CA LEU A 76 5.26 -6.95 -2.35
C LEU A 76 5.14 -6.85 -0.83
N THR A 77 4.58 -5.74 -0.35
CA THR A 77 4.40 -5.50 1.09
C THR A 77 2.96 -5.09 1.37
N THR A 78 2.49 -5.37 2.58
CA THR A 78 1.21 -4.89 3.09
C THR A 78 1.40 -3.63 3.92
N ASP A 79 0.31 -2.89 4.17
CA ASP A 79 0.31 -1.67 5.00
C ASP A 79 0.99 -1.82 6.37
N GLY A 80 0.93 -3.01 6.98
CA GLY A 80 1.64 -3.30 8.25
C GLY A 80 3.15 -3.05 8.19
N ILE A 81 3.77 -3.11 6.99
CA ILE A 81 5.17 -2.73 6.77
C ILE A 81 5.26 -1.25 6.37
N ASN A 82 4.43 -0.83 5.41
CA ASN A 82 4.54 0.48 4.76
C ASN A 82 4.23 1.67 5.68
N PHE A 83 3.56 1.45 6.81
CA PHE A 83 3.36 2.48 7.83
C PHE A 83 4.61 2.76 8.68
N ILE A 84 5.57 1.84 8.72
CA ILE A 84 6.75 1.93 9.60
C ILE A 84 8.01 2.12 8.76
N VAL A 85 8.09 1.46 7.61
CA VAL A 85 9.29 1.41 6.77
C VAL A 85 8.96 1.95 5.39
N ASN A 86 9.78 2.89 4.91
CA ASN A 86 9.61 3.47 3.59
C ASN A 86 10.22 2.58 2.48
N SER A 87 9.89 2.87 1.22
CA SER A 87 10.30 2.04 0.08
C SER A 87 11.82 1.92 -0.11
N GLN A 88 12.60 2.94 0.29
CA GLN A 88 14.06 2.90 0.19
C GLN A 88 14.64 2.00 1.28
N GLU A 89 14.17 2.13 2.52
CA GLU A 89 14.58 1.27 3.63
C GLU A 89 14.29 -0.22 3.34
N ILE A 90 13.10 -0.52 2.77
CA ILE A 90 12.79 -1.89 2.31
C ILE A 90 13.83 -2.38 1.30
N CYS A 91 14.22 -1.53 0.34
CA CYS A 91 15.24 -1.89 -0.65
C CYS A 91 16.60 -2.14 0.01
N ASP A 92 16.97 -1.31 1.00
CA ASP A 92 18.25 -1.39 1.69
C ASP A 92 18.34 -2.66 2.54
N PHE A 93 17.26 -3.05 3.22
CA PHE A 93 17.18 -4.31 3.95
C PHE A 93 17.33 -5.53 3.04
N ILE A 94 16.57 -5.58 1.94
CA ILE A 94 16.64 -6.70 0.98
C ILE A 94 18.05 -6.85 0.39
N SER A 95 18.74 -5.73 0.16
CA SER A 95 20.06 -5.72 -0.48
C SER A 95 21.19 -6.22 0.42
N GLN A 96 20.94 -6.36 1.73
CA GLN A 96 21.89 -6.89 2.70
C GLN A 96 21.69 -8.39 2.98
N CYS A 97 20.61 -8.98 2.46
CA CYS A 97 20.29 -10.39 2.66
C CYS A 97 20.90 -11.26 1.56
N HIS A 98 21.20 -12.51 1.91
CA HIS A 98 21.78 -13.48 0.99
C HIS A 98 20.74 -14.06 0.02
N ASP A 99 19.50 -14.25 0.48
CA ASP A 99 18.42 -14.82 -0.33
C ASP A 99 17.04 -14.18 -0.06
N PRO A 100 16.05 -14.40 -0.95
CA PRO A 100 14.73 -13.78 -0.81
C PRO A 100 13.94 -14.21 0.44
N ALA A 101 14.19 -15.40 0.99
CA ALA A 101 13.48 -15.87 2.17
C ALA A 101 13.98 -15.16 3.43
N GLU A 102 15.31 -15.01 3.55
CA GLU A 102 15.93 -14.15 4.57
C GLU A 102 15.45 -12.71 4.43
N ALA A 103 15.45 -12.16 3.21
CA ALA A 103 15.02 -10.79 2.95
C ALA A 103 13.57 -10.52 3.39
N ALA A 104 12.65 -11.46 3.09
CA ALA A 104 11.26 -11.35 3.53
C ALA A 104 11.16 -11.38 5.06
N HIS A 105 11.92 -12.26 5.72
CA HIS A 105 11.93 -12.38 7.17
C HIS A 105 12.46 -11.10 7.83
N VAL A 106 13.62 -10.61 7.40
CA VAL A 106 14.25 -9.39 7.92
C VAL A 106 13.31 -8.20 7.79
N VAL A 107 12.69 -7.99 6.61
CA VAL A 107 11.74 -6.89 6.40
C VAL A 107 10.55 -6.98 7.37
N THR A 108 10.03 -8.17 7.66
CA THR A 108 8.96 -8.34 8.65
C THR A 108 9.44 -8.11 10.08
N GLU A 109 10.64 -8.56 10.45
CA GLU A 109 11.18 -8.38 11.80
C GLU A 109 11.40 -6.91 12.15
N GLN A 110 11.80 -6.08 11.19
CA GLN A 110 11.99 -4.64 11.41
C GLN A 110 10.72 -3.92 11.89
N VAL A 111 9.53 -4.50 11.67
CA VAL A 111 8.25 -3.87 12.04
C VAL A 111 7.58 -4.48 13.28
N ILE A 112 7.98 -5.69 13.71
CA ILE A 112 7.32 -6.43 14.81
C ILE A 112 7.40 -5.69 16.15
N HIS A 113 8.49 -4.95 16.41
CA HIS A 113 8.68 -4.22 17.66
C HIS A 113 8.17 -2.78 17.63
N SER A 114 7.56 -2.35 16.52
CA SER A 114 7.06 -0.98 16.41
C SER A 114 5.77 -0.81 17.21
N PRO A 115 5.73 0.14 18.17
CA PRO A 115 4.53 0.41 18.99
C PRO A 115 3.36 0.98 18.17
N VAL A 116 3.56 1.25 16.87
CA VAL A 116 2.53 1.69 15.92
C VAL A 116 1.53 0.56 15.60
N LEU A 117 1.89 -0.71 15.83
CA LEU A 117 1.00 -1.88 15.63
C LEU A 117 -0.04 -2.04 16.76
N GLN A 118 -0.80 -1.00 17.07
CA GLN A 118 -2.07 -1.16 17.78
C GLN A 118 -3.10 -1.81 16.85
N PRO A 119 -4.12 -2.52 17.36
CA PRO A 119 -5.00 -3.35 16.54
C PRO A 119 -5.79 -2.46 15.58
N PHE A 120 -5.32 -2.33 14.34
CA PHE A 120 -6.02 -1.60 13.30
C PHE A 120 -7.16 -2.47 12.76
N PRO A 121 -8.43 -2.05 12.86
CA PRO A 121 -9.55 -2.78 12.28
C PRO A 121 -9.74 -2.48 10.78
N TYR A 122 -8.68 -2.13 10.05
CA TYR A 122 -8.79 -1.59 8.69
C TYR A 122 -8.19 -2.51 7.62
N PRO A 123 -8.76 -2.54 6.41
CA PRO A 123 -8.32 -3.45 5.35
C PRO A 123 -6.90 -3.14 4.85
N VAL A 124 -6.30 -4.14 4.23
CA VAL A 124 -4.89 -4.20 3.87
C VAL A 124 -4.67 -3.69 2.44
N SER A 125 -4.00 -2.55 2.27
CA SER A 125 -3.44 -2.17 0.96
C SER A 125 -2.13 -2.92 0.72
N HIS A 126 -1.85 -3.18 -0.55
CA HIS A 126 -0.64 -3.86 -1.00
C HIS A 126 0.20 -2.91 -1.84
N HIS A 127 1.48 -2.79 -1.51
CA HIS A 127 2.45 -2.01 -2.25
C HIS A 127 3.36 -2.94 -3.02
N ILE A 128 3.68 -2.55 -4.26
CA ILE A 128 4.62 -3.29 -5.09
C ILE A 128 5.78 -2.35 -5.43
N LEU A 129 7.00 -2.78 -5.14
CA LEU A 129 8.24 -2.06 -5.44
C LEU A 129 9.13 -2.95 -6.30
N ALA A 130 9.80 -2.38 -7.29
CA ALA A 130 10.89 -3.01 -8.03
C ALA A 130 12.16 -2.18 -7.88
N ARG A 131 13.30 -2.80 -7.59
CA ARG A 131 14.59 -2.10 -7.53
C ARG A 131 15.36 -2.31 -8.84
N HIS A 132 15.82 -1.19 -9.39
CA HIS A 132 16.73 -1.11 -10.52
C HIS A 132 18.10 -0.74 -9.95
N HIS A 133 19.12 -1.56 -10.18
CA HIS A 133 20.52 -1.26 -9.98
C HIS A 133 20.92 -0.24 -11.05
N ILE A 134 21.18 0.99 -10.64
CA ILE A 134 21.91 1.94 -11.48
C ILE A 134 23.39 1.75 -11.08
N ASN A 135 24.20 1.22 -11.99
CA ASN A 135 25.66 1.28 -11.85
C ASN A 135 26.15 2.73 -11.95
#